data_AF-A0A7J0HFP0-F1
#
_entry.id   AF-A0A7J0HFP0-F1
#
_cell.length_a   1.000
_cell.length_b   1.000
_cell.length_c   1.000
_cell.angle_alpha   90.00
_cell.angle_beta   90.00
_cell.angle_gamma   90.00
#
_symmetry.space_group_name_H-M   'P 1'
#
loop_
_entity.id
_entity.type
_entity.pdbx_description
1 polymer ?
#
loop_
_entity_poly.entity_id
_entity_poly.type
_entity_poly.pdbx_seq_one_letter_code
_entity_poly.pdbx_strand_id
1 'polypeptide(L)'
;MAGGKMRALVVVVLVMGMLVGQSSAGFKGCYAKCFMFCMIKPPHSVMLCGGKCLKHCIIPAPTAQPTIEPTGHDFCKLGCASTSCTNISTQAYPGEEKVESCVGSCSQLCSKNYLSP
;
A
#
# COMPACT_ATOMS: atom_id res chain seq x y z
N MET A 1 20.88 15.70 31.21
CA MET A 1 21.25 14.93 29.99
C MET A 1 20.07 14.06 29.52
N ALA A 2 18.96 14.66 29.06
CA ALA A 2 17.75 13.91 28.65
C ALA A 2 17.42 14.07 27.15
N GLY A 3 18.12 14.96 26.43
CA GLY A 3 17.85 15.25 25.02
C GLY A 3 18.41 14.21 24.04
N GLY A 4 19.55 13.57 24.35
CA GLY A 4 20.21 12.63 23.43
C GLY A 4 19.45 11.33 23.22
N LYS A 5 18.89 10.76 24.30
CA LYS A 5 18.08 9.52 24.26
C LYS A 5 16.74 9.71 23.53
N MET A 6 16.07 10.85 23.76
CA MET A 6 14.82 11.18 23.04
C MET A 6 15.09 11.41 21.56
N ARG A 7 16.19 12.10 21.21
CA ARG A 7 16.60 12.31 19.81
C ARG A 7 16.95 10.99 19.12
N ALA A 8 17.66 10.09 19.79
CA ALA A 8 17.96 8.76 19.25
C ALA A 8 16.67 7.95 19.01
N LEU A 9 15.71 7.96 19.93
CA LEU A 9 14.41 7.30 19.75
C LEU A 9 13.62 7.89 18.58
N VAL A 10 13.57 9.21 18.46
CA VAL A 10 12.90 9.89 17.34
C VAL A 10 13.58 9.56 16.02
N VAL A 11 14.92 9.56 15.96
CA VAL A 11 15.68 9.17 14.76
C VAL A 11 15.45 7.70 14.42
N VAL A 12 15.42 6.78 15.39
CA VAL A 12 15.14 5.35 15.15
C VAL A 12 13.71 5.15 14.63
N VAL A 13 12.72 5.85 15.18
CA VAL A 13 11.33 5.80 14.70
C VAL A 13 11.20 6.40 13.31
N LEU A 14 11.88 7.51 13.02
CA LEU A 14 11.90 8.12 11.68
C LEU A 14 12.60 7.22 10.67
N VAL A 15 13.75 6.63 11.01
CA VAL A 15 14.52 5.72 10.16
C VAL A 15 13.72 4.43 9.90
N MET A 16 13.07 3.85 10.91
CA MET A 16 12.16 2.71 10.71
C MET A 16 10.93 3.10 9.87
N GLY A 17 10.40 4.31 10.04
CA GLY A 17 9.33 4.86 9.19
C GLY A 17 9.76 5.06 7.74
N MET A 18 11.00 5.47 7.49
CA MET A 18 11.60 5.61 6.16
C MET A 18 11.92 4.26 5.52
N LEU A 19 12.38 3.28 6.31
CA LEU A 19 12.64 1.89 5.87
C LEU A 19 11.35 1.15 5.47
N VAL A 20 10.17 1.57 5.95
CA VAL A 20 8.89 1.07 5.44
C VAL A 20 8.65 1.52 3.99
N GLY A 21 9.23 2.64 3.56
CA GLY A 21 9.07 3.21 2.22
C GLY A 21 10.08 2.77 1.16
N GLN A 22 11.16 2.04 1.53
CA GLN A 22 12.26 1.75 0.59
C GLN A 22 12.34 0.29 0.13
N SER A 23 11.35 -0.54 0.48
CA SER A 23 11.29 -1.90 -0.02
C SER A 23 10.58 -1.88 -1.38
N SER A 24 11.34 -1.93 -2.46
CA SER A 24 10.88 -2.48 -3.74
C SER A 24 10.63 -4.00 -3.65
N ALA A 25 10.05 -4.45 -2.53
CA ALA A 25 9.33 -5.71 -2.53
C ALA A 25 8.12 -5.47 -3.42
N GLY A 26 7.85 -6.37 -4.37
CA GLY A 26 6.68 -6.26 -5.24
C GLY A 26 5.38 -6.02 -4.45
N PHE A 27 4.30 -5.69 -5.16
CA PHE A 27 3.01 -5.33 -4.56
C PHE A 27 2.60 -6.25 -3.39
N LYS A 28 2.79 -7.59 -3.53
CA LYS A 28 2.60 -8.58 -2.46
C LYS A 28 3.24 -8.19 -1.11
N GLY A 29 4.53 -7.86 -1.11
CA GLY A 29 5.28 -7.53 0.10
C GLY A 29 4.88 -6.20 0.72
N CYS A 30 4.63 -5.19 -0.13
CA CYS A 30 4.11 -3.90 0.33
C CYS A 30 2.75 -4.08 1.02
N TYR A 31 1.84 -4.82 0.38
CA TYR A 31 0.49 -5.00 0.85
C TYR A 31 0.44 -5.79 2.16
N ALA A 32 1.13 -6.93 2.24
CA ALA A 32 1.19 -7.75 3.45
C ALA A 32 1.69 -6.95 4.65
N LYS A 33 2.80 -6.23 4.48
CA LYS A 33 3.39 -5.40 5.53
C LYS A 33 2.44 -4.30 5.97
N CYS A 34 1.89 -3.53 5.02
CA CYS A 34 0.96 -2.46 5.33
C CYS A 34 -0.29 -2.99 6.08
N PHE A 35 -0.87 -4.08 5.60
CA PHE A 35 -2.11 -4.63 6.14
C PHE A 35 -1.90 -5.12 7.58
N MET A 36 -0.82 -5.86 7.85
CA MET A 36 -0.50 -6.29 9.22
C MET A 36 -0.31 -5.11 10.17
N PHE A 37 0.45 -4.08 9.77
CA PHE A 37 0.63 -2.88 10.58
C PHE A 37 -0.69 -2.13 10.82
N CYS A 38 -1.56 -2.08 9.81
CA CYS A 38 -2.86 -1.47 9.94
C CYS A 38 -3.74 -2.25 10.91
N MET A 39 -3.76 -3.58 10.85
CA MET A 39 -4.55 -4.42 11.77
C MET A 39 -4.07 -4.37 13.22
N ILE A 40 -2.82 -3.98 13.48
CA ILE A 40 -2.31 -3.77 14.85
C ILE A 40 -2.82 -2.45 15.44
N LYS A 41 -3.12 -1.45 14.61
CA LYS A 41 -3.58 -0.13 15.05
C LYS A 41 -5.10 0.01 14.86
N PRO A 42 -5.84 0.58 15.82
CA PRO A 42 -7.25 0.88 15.57
C PRO A 42 -7.40 1.86 14.39
N PRO A 43 -8.45 1.73 13.55
CA PRO A 43 -9.55 0.77 13.64
C PRO A 43 -9.20 -0.55 12.95
N HIS A 44 -9.41 -1.69 13.63
CA HIS A 44 -9.12 -3.06 13.15
C HIS A 44 -10.03 -3.55 12.00
N SER A 45 -10.44 -2.65 11.11
CA SER A 45 -11.34 -2.92 9.99
C SER A 45 -10.54 -3.38 8.78
N VAL A 46 -10.81 -4.62 8.36
CA VAL A 46 -10.23 -5.26 7.17
C VAL A 46 -10.43 -4.39 5.93
N MET A 47 -11.64 -3.85 5.73
CA MET A 47 -11.97 -3.02 4.56
C MET A 47 -11.15 -1.73 4.55
N LEU A 48 -11.07 -1.03 5.70
CA LEU A 48 -10.32 0.21 5.82
C LEU A 48 -8.81 -0.02 5.64
N CYS A 49 -8.29 -1.08 6.26
CA CYS A 49 -6.88 -1.46 6.14
C CYS A 49 -6.54 -1.90 4.72
N GLY A 50 -7.38 -2.72 4.11
CA GLY A 50 -7.22 -3.16 2.73
C GLY A 50 -7.20 -1.98 1.76
N GLY A 51 -8.17 -1.07 1.85
CA GLY A 51 -8.22 0.12 1.01
C GLY A 51 -7.03 1.07 1.22
N LYS A 52 -6.63 1.31 2.48
CA LYS A 52 -5.48 2.16 2.81
C LYS A 52 -4.18 1.59 2.25
N CYS A 53 -4.01 0.27 2.34
CA CYS A 53 -2.82 -0.42 1.84
C CYS A 53 -2.80 -0.53 0.31
N LEU A 54 -3.95 -0.72 -0.34
CA LEU A 54 -4.05 -0.62 -1.79
C LEU A 54 -3.59 0.76 -2.27
N LYS A 55 -4.11 1.82 -1.67
CA LYS A 55 -3.70 3.19 -2.01
C LYS A 55 -2.20 3.38 -1.83
N HIS A 56 -1.65 2.95 -0.70
CA HIS A 56 -0.23 3.14 -0.40
C HIS A 56 0.69 2.36 -1.35
N CYS A 57 0.30 1.15 -1.75
CA CYS A 57 1.11 0.25 -2.56
C CYS A 57 0.93 0.43 -4.07
N ILE A 58 -0.19 1.02 -4.52
CA ILE A 58 -0.43 1.34 -5.94
C ILE A 58 0.05 2.77 -6.24
N ILE A 59 -0.23 3.73 -5.35
CA ILE A 59 0.15 5.13 -5.50
C ILE A 59 1.12 5.48 -4.36
N PRO A 60 2.43 5.27 -4.55
CA PRO A 60 3.42 5.66 -3.56
C PRO A 60 3.39 7.18 -3.39
N ALA A 61 3.54 7.65 -2.14
CA ALA A 61 3.64 9.07 -1.87
C ALA A 61 4.91 9.64 -2.55
N PRO A 62 4.89 10.90 -3.03
CA PRO A 62 6.07 11.53 -3.59
C PRO A 62 7.18 11.58 -2.53
N THR A 63 8.21 10.75 -2.69
CA THR A 63 9.48 10.85 -1.96
C THR A 63 10.39 11.87 -2.64
N ALA A 64 11.44 12.35 -1.97
CA ALA A 64 12.37 13.40 -2.44
C ALA A 64 13.26 13.01 -3.67
N GLN A 65 12.81 12.06 -4.48
CA GLN A 65 13.43 11.52 -5.69
C GLN A 65 12.45 11.70 -6.85
N PRO A 66 12.89 11.69 -8.13
CA PRO A 66 12.06 12.10 -9.27
C PRO A 66 10.69 11.41 -9.23
N THR A 67 9.66 12.24 -8.99
CA THR A 67 8.28 11.80 -8.80
C THR A 67 7.78 11.16 -10.07
N ILE A 68 7.49 9.87 -10.05
CA ILE A 68 6.58 9.29 -11.03
C ILE A 68 5.19 9.73 -10.59
N GLU A 69 4.66 10.76 -11.25
CA GLU A 69 3.28 11.20 -11.03
C GLU A 69 2.34 10.01 -11.26
N PRO A 70 1.37 9.76 -10.37
CA PRO A 70 0.40 8.68 -10.57
C PRO A 70 -0.37 8.89 -11.86
N THR A 71 -0.43 7.85 -12.68
CA THR A 71 -1.07 7.89 -13.99
C THR A 71 -2.57 7.58 -13.87
N GLY A 72 -3.35 7.88 -14.92
CA GLY A 72 -4.75 7.46 -14.99
C GLY A 72 -4.93 5.94 -14.85
N HIS A 73 -3.93 5.16 -15.26
CA HIS A 73 -3.90 3.71 -15.07
C HIS A 73 -3.83 3.33 -13.60
N ASP A 74 -3.00 4.01 -12.80
CA ASP A 74 -2.86 3.76 -11.36
C ASP A 74 -4.14 4.08 -10.60
N PHE A 75 -4.81 5.19 -10.95
CA PHE A 75 -6.11 5.56 -10.38
C PHE A 75 -7.21 4.55 -10.75
N CYS A 76 -7.26 4.11 -12.01
CA CYS A 76 -8.20 3.07 -12.43
C CYS A 76 -7.95 1.77 -11.68
N LYS A 77 -6.69 1.36 -11.56
CA LYS A 77 -6.28 0.15 -10.83
C LYS A 77 -6.69 0.23 -9.36
N LEU A 78 -6.47 1.37 -8.72
CA LEU A 78 -6.86 1.61 -7.33
C LEU A 78 -8.38 1.57 -7.14
N GLY A 79 -9.14 2.19 -8.03
CA GLY A 79 -10.61 2.18 -7.99
C GLY A 79 -11.18 0.77 -8.13
N CYS A 80 -10.71 0.03 -9.14
CA CYS A 80 -11.09 -1.37 -9.34
C CYS A 80 -10.73 -2.24 -8.12
N ALA A 81 -9.50 -2.11 -7.61
CA ALA A 81 -9.05 -2.95 -6.51
C ALA A 81 -9.74 -2.62 -5.18
N SER A 82 -10.08 -1.35 -4.94
CA SER A 82 -10.78 -0.93 -3.72
C SER A 82 -12.18 -1.55 -3.63
N THR A 83 -12.86 -1.71 -4.76
CA THR A 83 -14.19 -2.33 -4.83
C THR A 83 -14.13 -3.85 -4.82
N SER A 84 -13.19 -4.44 -5.56
CA SER A 84 -13.19 -5.87 -5.85
C SER A 84 -12.21 -6.69 -5.01
N CYS A 85 -11.09 -6.11 -4.57
CA CYS A 85 -10.01 -6.85 -3.92
C CYS A 85 -9.99 -6.70 -2.38
N THR A 86 -10.67 -5.72 -1.80
CA THR A 86 -10.67 -5.45 -0.34
C THR A 86 -11.33 -6.55 0.49
N ASN A 87 -12.27 -7.31 -0.09
CA ASN A 87 -12.93 -8.44 0.56
C ASN A 87 -12.08 -9.73 0.57
N ILE A 88 -10.93 -9.75 -0.10
CA ILE A 88 -10.05 -10.92 -0.17
C ILE A 88 -9.29 -11.11 1.15
N SER A 89 -8.89 -10.00 1.76
CA SER A 89 -8.20 -10.01 3.04
C SER A 89 -9.16 -10.35 4.18
N THR A 90 -8.61 -10.92 5.24
CA THR A 90 -9.33 -11.24 6.48
C THR A 90 -8.58 -10.65 7.67
N GLN A 91 -9.19 -10.68 8.85
CA GLN A 91 -8.56 -10.12 10.05
C GLN A 91 -7.23 -10.81 10.41
N ALA A 92 -7.12 -12.11 10.15
CA ALA A 92 -5.91 -12.89 10.47
C ALA A 92 -4.92 -12.99 9.30
N TYR A 93 -5.39 -12.81 8.05
CA TYR A 93 -4.58 -13.08 6.87
C TYR A 93 -4.75 -12.00 5.80
N PRO A 94 -3.65 -11.35 5.36
CA PRO A 94 -3.73 -10.30 4.35
C PRO A 94 -4.14 -10.80 2.96
N GLY A 95 -3.94 -12.07 2.61
CA GLY A 95 -4.35 -12.57 1.29
C GLY A 95 -3.52 -12.01 0.15
N GLU A 96 -2.29 -11.59 0.43
CA GLU A 96 -1.46 -10.75 -0.42
C GLU A 96 -1.26 -11.28 -1.84
N GLU A 97 -1.20 -12.60 -2.02
CA GLU A 97 -1.10 -13.24 -3.34
C GLU A 97 -2.39 -13.14 -4.15
N LYS A 98 -3.53 -13.38 -3.49
CA LYS A 98 -4.85 -13.24 -4.12
C LYS A 98 -5.18 -11.78 -4.41
N VAL A 99 -4.78 -10.88 -3.50
CA VAL A 99 -4.92 -9.43 -3.70
C VAL A 99 -4.03 -8.98 -4.84
N GLU A 100 -2.78 -9.45 -4.94
CA GLU A 100 -1.88 -9.14 -6.06
C GLU A 100 -2.46 -9.62 -7.39
N SER A 101 -2.96 -10.86 -7.46
CA SER A 101 -3.63 -11.39 -8.65
C SER A 101 -4.86 -10.56 -9.02
N CYS A 102 -5.71 -10.20 -8.05
CA CYS A 102 -6.88 -9.33 -8.27
C CYS A 102 -6.50 -7.95 -8.79
N VAL A 103 -5.46 -7.33 -8.21
CA VAL A 103 -4.88 -6.06 -8.66
C VAL A 103 -4.28 -6.18 -10.06
N GLY A 104 -3.71 -7.33 -10.40
CA GLY A 104 -3.25 -7.68 -11.75
C GLY A 104 -4.40 -7.73 -12.77
N SER A 105 -5.52 -8.35 -12.42
CA SER A 105 -6.74 -8.34 -13.24
C SER A 105 -7.28 -6.93 -13.45
N CYS A 106 -7.31 -6.11 -12.39
CA CYS A 106 -7.65 -4.68 -12.49
C CYS A 106 -6.69 -3.94 -13.42
N SER A 107 -5.39 -4.22 -13.34
CA SER A 107 -4.37 -3.64 -14.22
C SER A 107 -4.68 -3.93 -15.69
N GLN A 108 -4.99 -5.19 -16.02
CA GLN A 108 -5.34 -5.59 -17.39
C GLN A 108 -6.64 -4.94 -17.86
N LEU A 109 -7.66 -4.88 -16.99
CA LEU A 109 -8.92 -4.21 -17.29
C LEU A 109 -8.68 -2.73 -17.62
N CYS A 110 -7.89 -2.03 -16.81
CA CYS A 110 -7.57 -0.62 -17.01
C CYS A 110 -6.75 -0.38 -18.28
N SER A 111 -5.81 -1.26 -18.60
CA SER A 111 -5.06 -1.20 -19.87
C SER A 111 -5.95 -1.40 -21.09
N LYS A 112 -7.00 -2.23 -20.99
CA LYS A 112 -7.96 -2.44 -22.09
C LYS A 112 -8.91 -1.26 -22.29
N ASN A 113 -9.36 -0.61 -21.21
CA ASN A 113 -10.26 0.54 -21.30
C ASN A 113 -9.57 1.83 -21.77
N TYR A 114 -8.25 1.96 -21.60
CA TYR A 114 -7.49 3.11 -22.14
C TYR A 114 -7.30 3.06 -23.68
N LEU A 115 -7.56 1.90 -24.30
CA LEU A 115 -7.40 1.67 -25.75
C LEU A 115 -8.71 1.75 -26.54
N SER A 116 -9.84 2.03 -25.89
CA SER A 116 -11.11 2.30 -26.58
C SER A 116 -11.42 3.80 -26.57
N PRO A 117 -11.22 4.51 -27.69
CA PRO A 117 -11.79 5.86 -27.90
C PRO A 117 -13.31 5.84 -27.99
#